data_AF-A0A0G1JTG5-F1
#
_entry.id   AF-A0A0G1JTG5-F1
#
_cell.length_a   1.000
_cell.length_b   1.000
_cell.length_c   1.000
_cell.angle_alpha   90.00
_cell.angle_beta   90.00
_cell.angle_gamma   90.00
#
_symmetry.space_group_name_H-M   'P 1'
#
loop_
_entity.id
_entity.type
_entity.pdbx_description
1 polymer ?
#
loop_
_entity_poly.entity_id
_entity_poly.type
_entity_poly.pdbx_seq_one_letter_code
_entity_poly.pdbx_strand_id
1 'polypeptide(L)'
;MKLNSPLLFGFVLIFSLLAFEVFNYSVTDYALTDLLGNLSFFDLRWATILAIAFCGIDFAGLARLFIPQTGTDDSDAIWYLLGAWLLAATMNAMITWWGISIAILNHPSLGAGPDMLRIIPIVVAVLAWLIRILIIGTFSISGDRILKSSS
;
A
#
# COMPACT_ATOMS: atom_id res chain seq x y z
N MET A 1 -11.23 31.34 -14.69
CA MET A 1 -11.59 30.14 -13.90
C MET A 1 -10.37 29.77 -13.05
N LYS A 2 -10.24 30.34 -11.84
CA LYS A 2 -9.13 30.00 -10.93
C LYS A 2 -9.45 28.61 -10.40
N LEU A 3 -8.79 27.60 -10.95
CA LEU A 3 -8.75 26.28 -10.32
C LEU A 3 -8.20 26.49 -8.91
N ASN A 4 -8.99 26.14 -7.91
CA ASN A 4 -8.57 26.17 -6.52
C ASN A 4 -7.42 25.14 -6.39
N SER A 5 -6.17 25.60 -6.48
CA SER A 5 -4.96 24.78 -6.36
C SER A 5 -5.00 23.72 -5.24
N PRO A 6 -5.60 23.96 -4.06
CA PRO A 6 -5.73 22.90 -3.03
C PRO A 6 -6.72 21.78 -3.37
N LEU A 7 -7.80 22.06 -4.10
CA LEU A 7 -8.82 21.04 -4.44
C LEU A 7 -8.29 20.08 -5.51
N LEU A 8 -7.58 20.61 -6.51
CA LEU A 8 -6.95 19.81 -7.56
C LEU A 8 -5.85 18.92 -6.98
N PHE A 9 -5.08 19.47 -6.04
CA PHE A 9 -4.02 18.74 -5.35
C PHE A 9 -4.58 17.59 -4.49
N GLY A 10 -5.64 17.84 -3.73
CA GLY A 10 -6.34 16.77 -2.98
C GLY A 10 -6.87 15.66 -3.89
N PHE A 11 -7.45 16.02 -5.04
CA PHE A 11 -7.94 15.04 -6.01
C PHE A 11 -6.81 14.17 -6.60
N VAL A 12 -5.69 14.77 -6.98
CA VAL A 12 -4.51 14.05 -7.50
C VAL A 12 -3.95 13.09 -6.43
N LEU A 13 -3.89 13.53 -5.17
CA LEU A 13 -3.43 12.68 -4.08
C LEU A 13 -4.33 11.46 -3.85
N ILE A 14 -5.65 11.66 -3.80
CA ILE A 14 -6.62 10.56 -3.66
C ILE A 14 -6.53 9.59 -4.84
N PHE A 15 -6.43 10.12 -6.07
CA PHE A 15 -6.30 9.31 -7.26
C PHE A 15 -5.01 8.47 -7.25
N SER A 16 -3.88 9.08 -6.90
CA SER A 16 -2.58 8.39 -6.77
C SER A 16 -2.65 7.27 -5.73
N LEU A 17 -3.26 7.54 -4.57
CA LEU A 17 -3.46 6.54 -3.53
C LEU A 17 -4.31 5.36 -4.02
N LEU A 18 -5.44 5.65 -4.66
CA LEU A 18 -6.34 4.61 -5.17
C LEU A 18 -5.66 3.74 -6.23
N ALA A 19 -4.97 4.36 -7.19
CA ALA A 19 -4.24 3.64 -8.22
C ALA A 19 -3.15 2.73 -7.62
N PHE A 20 -2.41 3.25 -6.64
CA PHE A 20 -1.40 2.48 -5.92
C PHE A 20 -2.03 1.32 -5.12
N GLU A 21 -3.15 1.54 -4.45
CA GLU A 21 -3.80 0.51 -3.64
C GLU A 21 -4.38 -0.62 -4.50
N VAL A 22 -4.97 -0.29 -5.66
CA VAL A 22 -5.45 -1.28 -6.63
C VAL A 22 -4.29 -2.16 -7.14
N PHE A 23 -3.13 -1.56 -7.39
CA PHE A 23 -1.93 -2.31 -7.76
C PHE A 23 -1.49 -3.26 -6.64
N ASN A 24 -1.40 -2.77 -5.40
CA ASN A 24 -1.01 -3.60 -4.25
C ASN A 24 -2.00 -4.73 -4.01
N TYR A 25 -3.31 -4.45 -4.05
CA TYR A 25 -4.36 -5.45 -3.96
C TYR A 25 -4.16 -6.56 -5.01
N SER A 26 -3.95 -6.17 -6.27
CA SER A 26 -3.85 -7.12 -7.38
C SER A 26 -2.65 -8.05 -7.24
N VAL A 27 -1.48 -7.51 -6.89
CA VAL A 27 -0.28 -8.32 -6.68
C VAL A 27 -0.41 -9.21 -5.45
N THR A 28 -1.01 -8.69 -4.37
CA THR A 28 -1.19 -9.42 -3.11
C THR A 28 -2.19 -10.57 -3.28
N ASP A 29 -3.32 -10.34 -3.95
CA ASP A 29 -4.31 -11.39 -4.24
C ASP A 29 -3.70 -12.46 -5.16
N TYR A 30 -2.93 -12.06 -6.18
CA TYR A 30 -2.23 -13.00 -7.06
C TYR A 30 -1.22 -13.87 -6.30
N ALA A 31 -0.36 -13.24 -5.49
CA ALA A 31 0.66 -13.93 -4.71
C ALA A 31 0.06 -14.84 -3.63
N LEU A 32 -0.97 -14.38 -2.92
CA LEU A 32 -1.65 -15.19 -1.92
C LEU A 32 -2.50 -16.30 -2.54
N THR A 33 -3.08 -16.07 -3.72
CA THR A 33 -3.74 -17.12 -4.51
C THR A 33 -2.79 -18.26 -4.79
N ASP A 34 -1.55 -17.95 -5.15
CA ASP A 34 -0.53 -18.96 -5.42
C ASP A 34 -0.12 -19.68 -4.12
N LEU A 35 0.16 -18.93 -3.06
CA LEU A 35 0.59 -19.47 -1.76
C LEU A 35 -0.47 -20.32 -1.05
N LEU A 36 -1.72 -19.84 -1.03
CA LEU A 36 -2.84 -20.48 -0.34
C LEU A 36 -3.62 -21.42 -1.26
N GLY A 37 -3.37 -21.38 -2.58
CA GLY A 37 -4.15 -22.12 -3.55
C GLY A 37 -5.60 -21.67 -3.62
N ASN A 38 -6.52 -22.59 -3.91
CA ASN A 38 -7.94 -22.29 -4.05
C ASN A 38 -8.73 -22.35 -2.73
N LEU A 39 -8.07 -22.05 -1.61
CA LEU A 39 -8.73 -21.95 -0.31
C LEU A 39 -9.76 -20.83 -0.37
N SER A 40 -11.03 -21.20 -0.21
CA SER A 40 -12.17 -20.30 -0.20
C SER A 40 -13.02 -20.53 1.05
N PHE A 41 -13.63 -19.46 1.54
CA PHE A 41 -14.60 -19.47 2.61
C PHE A 41 -15.83 -18.71 2.11
N PHE A 42 -16.99 -19.38 2.06
CA PHE A 42 -18.24 -18.76 1.61
C PHE A 42 -18.14 -18.15 0.19
N ASP A 43 -17.55 -18.90 -0.76
CA ASP A 43 -17.20 -18.49 -2.13
C ASP A 43 -16.20 -17.31 -2.25
N LEU A 44 -15.71 -16.76 -1.14
CA LEU A 44 -14.64 -15.75 -1.12
C LEU A 44 -13.29 -16.41 -0.91
N ARG A 45 -12.31 -16.06 -1.73
CA ARG A 45 -10.95 -16.62 -1.66
C ARG A 45 -10.21 -16.00 -0.47
N TRP A 46 -9.45 -16.82 0.26
CA TRP A 46 -8.67 -16.32 1.41
C TRP A 46 -7.67 -15.24 0.97
N ALA A 47 -7.09 -15.42 -0.23
CA ALA A 47 -6.24 -14.43 -0.87
C ALA A 47 -6.92 -13.05 -0.96
N THR A 48 -8.18 -13.01 -1.37
CA THR A 48 -8.96 -11.79 -1.53
C THR A 48 -9.26 -11.14 -0.18
N ILE A 49 -9.61 -11.94 0.82
CA ILE A 49 -9.87 -11.45 2.19
C ILE A 49 -8.62 -10.82 2.78
N LEU A 50 -7.47 -11.50 2.66
CA LEU A 50 -6.19 -10.99 3.17
C LEU A 50 -5.72 -9.77 2.38
N ALA A 51 -5.87 -9.75 1.06
CA ALA A 51 -5.52 -8.60 0.23
C ALA A 51 -6.32 -7.36 0.65
N ILE A 52 -7.64 -7.50 0.85
CA ILE A 52 -8.49 -6.42 1.36
C ILE A 52 -8.07 -6.01 2.77
N ALA A 53 -7.72 -6.96 3.63
CA ALA A 53 -7.28 -6.66 5.00
C ALA A 53 -5.97 -5.84 5.02
N PHE A 54 -4.99 -6.17 4.17
CA PHE A 54 -3.78 -5.37 4.01
C PHE A 54 -4.10 -3.96 3.55
N CYS A 55 -4.91 -3.82 2.50
CA CYS A 55 -5.36 -2.50 2.02
C CYS A 55 -6.07 -1.69 3.10
N GLY A 56 -6.90 -2.36 3.92
CA GLY A 56 -7.60 -1.74 5.04
C GLY A 56 -6.66 -1.17 6.10
N ILE A 57 -5.54 -1.84 6.38
CA ILE A 57 -4.52 -1.34 7.32
C ILE A 57 -3.82 -0.09 6.76
N ASP A 58 -3.55 -0.05 5.46
CA ASP A 58 -2.97 1.13 4.80
C ASP A 58 -3.91 2.34 4.87
N PHE A 59 -5.21 2.14 4.66
CA PHE A 59 -6.21 3.19 4.86
C PHE A 59 -6.37 3.59 6.33
N ALA A 60 -6.30 2.66 7.28
CA ALA A 60 -6.36 2.97 8.71
C ALA A 60 -5.17 3.83 9.17
N GLY A 61 -3.97 3.54 8.63
CA GLY A 61 -2.78 4.36 8.84
C GLY A 61 -2.97 5.81 8.35
N LEU A 62 -3.60 5.99 7.18
CA LEU A 62 -3.90 7.32 6.62
C LEU A 62 -5.04 8.05 7.34
N ALA A 63 -6.14 7.36 7.65
CA ALA A 63 -7.31 7.95 8.31
C ALA A 63 -6.94 8.58 9.65
N ARG A 64 -5.94 8.02 10.32
CA ARG A 64 -5.42 8.57 11.57
C ARG A 64 -4.72 9.92 11.41
N LEU A 65 -4.06 10.19 10.29
CA LEU A 65 -3.40 11.47 10.04
C LEU A 65 -4.40 12.65 10.06
N PHE A 66 -5.69 12.36 9.88
CA PHE A 66 -6.76 13.36 9.91
C PHE A 66 -7.46 13.50 11.27
N ILE A 67 -7.08 12.70 12.28
CA ILE A 67 -7.67 12.79 13.62
C ILE A 67 -6.91 13.87 14.41
N PRO A 68 -7.57 14.98 14.80
CA PRO A 68 -6.93 16.05 15.56
C PRO A 68 -6.48 15.55 16.93
N GLN A 69 -5.20 15.75 17.24
CA GLN A 69 -4.57 15.36 18.50
C GLN A 69 -5.15 16.20 19.64
N THR A 70 -5.93 15.59 20.55
CA THR A 70 -6.61 16.32 21.63
C THR A 70 -6.17 15.95 23.05
N GLY A 71 -5.12 15.13 23.23
CA GLY A 71 -4.55 14.90 24.56
C GLY A 71 -3.18 14.19 24.56
N THR A 72 -2.49 14.26 25.70
CA THR A 72 -1.16 13.65 25.91
C THR A 72 -1.17 12.11 25.94
N ASP A 73 -2.33 11.48 26.17
CA ASP A 73 -2.52 10.02 26.15
C ASP A 73 -2.69 9.44 24.72
N ASP A 74 -2.92 10.29 23.70
CA ASP A 74 -3.15 9.81 22.32
C ASP A 74 -1.86 9.38 21.61
N SER A 75 -0.70 9.80 22.10
CA SER A 75 0.61 9.62 21.44
C SER A 75 1.05 8.15 21.36
N ASP A 76 0.82 7.36 22.41
CA ASP A 76 1.22 5.94 22.43
C ASP A 76 0.40 5.12 21.45
N ALA A 77 -0.91 5.39 21.38
CA ALA A 77 -1.75 4.78 20.37
C ALA A 77 -1.18 5.09 18.97
N ILE A 78 -0.66 6.30 18.69
CA ILE A 78 -0.10 6.71 17.37
C ILE A 78 1.04 5.79 16.99
N TRP A 79 1.95 5.55 17.93
CA TRP A 79 3.06 4.64 17.75
C TRP A 79 2.63 3.21 17.46
N TYR A 80 1.62 2.68 18.17
CA TYR A 80 1.12 1.33 17.92
C TYR A 80 0.49 1.16 16.53
N LEU A 81 -0.32 2.13 16.06
CA LEU A 81 -0.89 2.05 14.71
C LEU A 81 0.16 2.27 13.62
N LEU A 82 1.13 3.16 13.84
CA LEU A 82 2.23 3.36 12.90
C LEU A 82 3.10 2.09 12.80
N GLY A 83 3.35 1.43 13.93
CA GLY A 83 4.01 0.12 13.97
C GLY A 83 3.21 -0.97 13.25
N ALA A 84 1.89 -1.04 13.49
CA ALA A 84 1.02 -2.00 12.81
C ALA A 84 0.99 -1.79 11.29
N TRP A 85 0.91 -0.53 10.86
CA TRP A 85 0.98 -0.17 9.45
C TRP A 85 2.34 -0.52 8.82
N LEU A 86 3.45 -0.19 9.49
CA LEU A 86 4.78 -0.50 8.99
C LEU A 86 5.01 -2.02 8.85
N LEU A 87 4.52 -2.80 9.82
CA LEU A 87 4.54 -4.26 9.77
C LEU A 87 3.71 -4.79 8.59
N ALA A 88 2.50 -4.27 8.39
CA ALA A 88 1.66 -4.64 7.26
C ALA A 88 2.30 -4.29 5.91
N ALA A 89 2.91 -3.10 5.80
CA ALA A 89 3.66 -2.69 4.61
C ALA A 89 4.85 -3.61 4.31
N THR A 90 5.57 -4.03 5.36
CA THR A 90 6.70 -4.97 5.22
C THR A 90 6.23 -6.35 4.77
N MET A 91 5.12 -6.84 5.34
CA MET A 91 4.51 -8.09 4.92
C MET A 91 4.03 -8.04 3.47
N ASN A 92 3.38 -6.94 3.07
CA ASN A 92 2.94 -6.72 1.70
C ASN A 92 4.13 -6.73 0.72
N ALA A 93 5.26 -6.12 1.09
CA ALA A 93 6.47 -6.14 0.27
C ALA A 93 7.02 -7.56 0.07
N MET A 94 7.02 -8.40 1.10
CA MET A 94 7.43 -9.80 0.99
C MET A 94 6.50 -10.61 0.07
N ILE A 95 5.19 -10.38 0.17
CA ILE A 95 4.19 -11.02 -0.70
C ILE A 95 4.34 -10.53 -2.16
N THR A 96 4.61 -9.23 -2.35
CA THR A 96 4.88 -8.65 -3.68
C THR A 96 6.13 -9.25 -4.32
N TRP A 97 7.19 -9.40 -3.54
CA TRP A 97 8.41 -10.09 -3.98
C TRP A 97 8.10 -11.52 -4.43
N TRP A 98 7.29 -12.25 -3.67
CA TRP A 98 6.84 -13.60 -4.01
C TRP A 98 6.00 -13.63 -5.30
N GLY A 99 4.97 -12.80 -5.41
CA GLY A 99 4.07 -12.75 -6.57
C GLY A 99 4.78 -12.41 -7.87
N ILE A 100 5.70 -11.44 -7.85
CA ILE A 100 6.46 -11.06 -9.05
C ILE A 100 7.44 -12.16 -9.45
N SER A 101 8.04 -12.86 -8.48
CA SER A 101 8.91 -14.00 -8.78
C SER A 101 8.15 -15.08 -9.57
N ILE A 102 6.92 -15.40 -9.16
CA ILE A 102 6.08 -16.38 -9.85
C ILE A 102 5.61 -15.88 -11.22
N ALA A 103 5.23 -14.60 -11.33
CA ALA A 103 4.81 -14.01 -12.59
C ALA A 103 5.91 -14.13 -13.67
N ILE A 104 7.17 -13.93 -13.30
CA ILE A 104 8.32 -14.08 -14.21
C ILE A 104 8.58 -15.56 -14.55
N LEU A 105 8.42 -16.48 -13.58
CA LEU A 105 8.57 -17.92 -13.85
C LEU A 105 7.49 -18.46 -14.81
N ASN A 106 6.26 -17.97 -14.69
CA ASN A 106 5.13 -18.40 -15.52
C ASN A 106 5.11 -17.73 -16.91
N HIS A 107 5.72 -16.56 -17.04
CA HIS A 107 5.95 -15.89 -18.32
C HIS A 107 7.45 -15.74 -18.57
N PRO A 108 8.14 -16.79 -19.08
CA PRO A 108 9.53 -16.67 -19.47
C PRO A 108 9.62 -15.64 -20.61
N SER A 109 9.95 -14.40 -20.26
CA SER A 109 10.24 -13.36 -21.26
C SER A 109 11.44 -13.84 -22.06
N LEU A 110 11.32 -13.83 -23.38
CA LEU A 110 12.38 -14.17 -24.34
C LEU A 110 13.64 -13.36 -24.01
N GLY A 111 14.59 -13.95 -23.26
CA GLY A 111 15.82 -13.29 -22.80
C GLY A 111 16.02 -13.16 -21.28
N ALA A 112 15.12 -13.66 -20.43
CA ALA A 112 15.33 -13.66 -18.97
C ALA A 112 16.49 -14.59 -18.58
N GLY A 113 17.67 -14.02 -18.36
CA GLY A 113 18.79 -14.70 -17.70
C GLY A 113 18.53 -14.91 -16.20
N PRO A 114 19.34 -15.75 -15.54
CA PRO A 114 19.19 -16.07 -14.11
C PRO A 114 19.23 -14.84 -13.19
N ASP A 115 19.92 -13.76 -13.58
CA ASP A 115 19.98 -12.51 -12.80
C ASP A 115 18.63 -11.76 -12.79
N MET A 116 17.85 -11.86 -13.87
CA MET A 116 16.57 -11.19 -14.01
C MET A 116 15.51 -11.75 -13.05
N LEU A 117 15.57 -13.06 -12.80
CA LEU A 117 14.73 -13.77 -11.83
C LEU A 117 15.01 -13.37 -10.37
N ARG A 118 16.21 -12.85 -10.09
CA ARG A 118 16.62 -12.47 -8.73
C ARG A 118 16.45 -10.99 -8.45
N ILE A 119 16.81 -10.13 -9.41
CA ILE A 119 16.89 -8.68 -9.20
C ILE A 119 15.52 -8.01 -9.33
N ILE A 120 14.76 -8.33 -10.38
CA ILE A 120 13.49 -7.64 -10.67
C ILE A 120 12.49 -7.75 -9.51
N PRO A 121 12.21 -8.95 -8.96
CA PRO A 121 11.25 -9.06 -7.87
C PRO A 121 11.64 -8.22 -6.65
N ILE A 122 12.93 -8.19 -6.30
CA ILE A 122 13.44 -7.41 -5.16
C ILE A 122 13.28 -5.93 -5.41
N VAL A 123 13.67 -5.45 -6.60
CA VAL A 123 13.56 -4.03 -6.97
C VAL A 123 12.11 -3.57 -6.90
N VAL A 124 11.17 -4.34 -7.47
CA VAL A 124 9.76 -3.94 -7.44
C VAL A 124 9.18 -3.97 -6.02
N ALA A 125 9.51 -4.99 -5.22
CA ALA A 125 9.07 -5.05 -3.83
C ALA A 125 9.57 -3.87 -3.00
N VAL A 126 10.86 -3.51 -3.14
CA VAL A 126 11.45 -2.36 -2.43
C VAL A 126 10.86 -1.04 -2.92
N LEU A 127 10.69 -0.85 -4.23
CA LEU A 127 10.10 0.36 -4.78
C LEU A 127 8.63 0.52 -4.34
N ALA A 128 7.84 -0.55 -4.37
CA ALA A 128 6.46 -0.53 -3.88
C ALA A 128 6.41 -0.18 -2.39
N TRP A 129 7.28 -0.79 -1.58
CA TRP A 129 7.39 -0.48 -0.16
C TRP A 129 7.76 1.00 0.10
N LEU A 130 8.74 1.53 -0.63
CA LEU A 130 9.16 2.94 -0.50
C LEU A 130 8.06 3.90 -0.94
N ILE A 131 7.37 3.63 -2.05
CA ILE A 131 6.24 4.45 -2.52
C ILE A 131 5.14 4.49 -1.45
N ARG A 132 4.85 3.37 -0.80
CA ARG A 132 3.87 3.30 0.29
C ARG A 132 4.25 4.23 1.46
N ILE A 133 5.52 4.22 1.88
CA ILE A 133 6.02 5.13 2.93
C ILE A 133 5.97 6.59 2.49
N LEU A 134 6.40 6.88 1.26
CA LEU A 134 6.43 8.23 0.70
C LEU A 134 5.04 8.81 0.53
N ILE A 135 4.04 8.01 0.13
CA ILE A 135 2.65 8.43 0.01
C ILE A 135 2.13 8.85 1.39
N ILE A 136 2.27 8.02 2.42
CA ILE A 136 1.84 8.39 3.78
C ILE A 136 2.57 9.64 4.29
N GLY A 137 3.89 9.74 4.07
CA GLY A 137 4.67 10.91 4.44
C GLY A 137 4.22 12.18 3.72
N THR A 138 3.91 12.08 2.42
CA THR A 138 3.39 13.20 1.62
C THR A 138 2.00 13.63 2.09
N PHE A 139 1.14 12.68 2.43
CA PHE A 139 -0.19 12.95 2.98
C PHE A 139 -0.11 13.60 4.36
N SER A 140 0.81 13.18 5.23
CA SER A 140 1.03 13.77 6.55
C SER A 140 1.38 15.27 6.44
N ILE A 141 2.32 15.61 5.56
CA ILE A 141 2.75 17.01 5.35
C ILE A 141 1.68 17.84 4.62
N SER A 142 0.95 17.21 3.69
CA SER A 142 -0.07 17.88 2.89
C SER A 142 -1.38 18.10 3.65
N GLY A 143 -1.75 17.17 4.53
CA GLY A 143 -2.93 17.25 5.39
C GLY A 143 -2.91 18.50 6.26
N ASP A 144 -1.76 18.77 6.91
CA ASP A 144 -1.55 19.98 7.69
C ASP A 144 -1.75 21.27 6.86
N ARG A 145 -1.29 21.29 5.61
CA ARG A 145 -1.44 22.47 4.74
C ARG A 145 -2.88 22.70 4.31
N ILE A 146 -3.65 21.63 4.06
CA ILE A 146 -5.07 21.73 3.69
C ILE A 146 -5.91 22.16 4.91
N LEU A 147 -5.66 21.58 6.09
CA LEU A 147 -6.35 21.96 7.32
C LEU A 147 -6.06 23.41 7.73
N LYS A 148 -4.80 23.85 7.63
CA LYS A 148 -4.38 25.20 7.98
C LYS A 148 -4.80 26.28 6.96
N SER A 149 -5.14 25.89 5.73
CA SER A 149 -5.70 26.79 4.71
C SER A 149 -7.22 27.00 4.87
N SER A 150 -7.89 26.21 5.70
CA SER A 150 -9.35 26.28 5.94
C SER A 150 -9.72 27.03 7.23
N SER A 151 -8.74 27.59 7.95
CA SER A 151 -8.91 28.43 9.14
C SER A 151 -8.29 29.81 8.93
#